data_AF-A0A1G4PUE6-F1
#
_entry.id   AF-A0A1G4PUE6-F1
#
_cell.length_a   1.000
_cell.length_b   1.000
_cell.length_c   1.000
_cell.angle_alpha   90.00
_cell.angle_beta   90.00
_cell.angle_gamma   90.00
#
_symmetry.space_group_name_H-M   'P 1'
#
loop_
_entity.id
_entity.type
_entity.pdbx_description
1 polymer ?
#
loop_
_entity_poly.entity_id
_entity_poly.type
_entity_poly.pdbx_seq_one_letter_code
_entity_poly.pdbx_strand_id
1 'polypeptide(L)'
;MNSIFWSWQSDLDPRVTRNLIREALAGAIAELDAELEERHELTSDTMGVAGSPDIVATILAKIDAAKVFVGDVTPIAFSAGGKALANPNVLIELGYAKRAIGLERVVLVWNTAFPGATIENLPFDMRGRRAPMAFHLPTGATTADLRTAREGLRNQLREALRLSIAVASPSSPPPLPEWQQSTSTPALWFDPGERLTINELGMAGSKPMAPGPYRYVRILPRRWAAPVNFGNDGTNPRILGPTSGYSYGTTKGGFLTYTGSLRAGESQLGNMVMQFRKTGELWGVDPFAFNGESGNRFFADAAISHFSRFINDNLPYLAEHGGQGPYRIKLGVSDLSGMLWSSETRWGGSPIALENQVEVEFEVASTDRDQVFDALLTAWAEVAAAFGLSAPPRQIMVSQIQV
;
A
#
# COMPACT_ATOMS: atom_id res chain seq x y z
N MET A 1 -1.13 -12.89 -15.32
CA MET A 1 -1.29 -13.36 -16.72
C MET A 1 -2.28 -12.43 -17.38
N ASN A 2 -1.95 -11.90 -18.55
CA ASN A 2 -2.79 -10.92 -19.24
C ASN A 2 -3.79 -11.66 -20.14
N SER A 3 -4.88 -12.14 -19.58
CA SER A 3 -5.82 -12.96 -20.34
C SER A 3 -7.08 -12.19 -20.73
N ILE A 4 -7.60 -12.50 -21.92
CA ILE A 4 -8.90 -12.05 -22.41
C ILE A 4 -9.76 -13.31 -22.52
N PHE A 5 -10.83 -13.37 -21.73
CA PHE A 5 -11.76 -14.49 -21.75
C PHE A 5 -12.82 -14.28 -22.82
N TRP A 6 -12.92 -15.23 -23.76
CA TRP A 6 -13.92 -15.22 -24.82
C TRP A 6 -14.98 -16.29 -24.60
N SER A 7 -16.21 -15.84 -24.39
CA SER A 7 -17.42 -16.64 -24.22
C SER A 7 -18.21 -16.66 -25.52
N TRP A 8 -18.55 -17.85 -26.02
CA TRP A 8 -19.07 -18.06 -27.36
C TRP A 8 -20.22 -19.07 -27.39
N GLN A 9 -21.00 -19.06 -28.48
CA GLN A 9 -22.11 -20.00 -28.72
C GLN A 9 -21.84 -20.91 -29.92
N SER A 10 -22.42 -22.11 -29.91
CA SER A 10 -22.24 -23.15 -30.95
C SER A 10 -23.49 -23.41 -31.80
N ASP A 11 -24.58 -22.68 -31.56
CA ASP A 11 -25.91 -22.95 -32.09
C ASP A 11 -26.12 -22.38 -33.50
N LEU A 12 -25.34 -21.37 -33.88
CA LEU A 12 -25.42 -20.68 -35.17
C LEU A 12 -24.29 -21.09 -36.12
N ASP A 13 -24.41 -20.73 -37.40
CA ASP A 13 -23.37 -21.00 -38.40
C ASP A 13 -22.03 -20.41 -37.92
N PRO A 14 -21.00 -21.25 -37.65
CA PRO A 14 -19.75 -20.81 -37.07
C PRO A 14 -18.97 -19.88 -38.00
N ARG A 15 -19.16 -19.98 -39.33
CA ARG A 15 -18.47 -19.15 -40.32
C ARG A 15 -18.85 -17.67 -40.16
N VAL A 16 -20.11 -17.39 -39.82
CA VAL A 16 -20.63 -16.02 -39.69
C VAL A 16 -20.83 -15.59 -38.23
N THR A 17 -20.43 -16.43 -37.27
CA THR A 17 -20.48 -16.12 -35.83
C THR A 17 -19.13 -16.42 -35.17
N ARG A 18 -18.97 -17.56 -34.46
CA ARG A 18 -17.82 -17.81 -33.59
C ARG A 18 -16.47 -17.68 -34.30
N ASN A 19 -16.33 -18.16 -35.54
CA ASN A 19 -15.04 -18.14 -36.24
C ASN A 19 -14.68 -16.70 -36.62
N LEU A 20 -15.64 -15.93 -37.13
CA LEU A 20 -15.44 -14.53 -37.45
C LEU A 20 -15.05 -13.74 -36.21
N ILE A 21 -15.78 -13.91 -35.10
CA ILE A 21 -15.52 -13.20 -33.84
C ILE A 21 -14.13 -13.58 -33.30
N ARG A 22 -13.79 -14.87 -33.30
CA ARG A 22 -12.47 -15.35 -32.83
C ARG A 22 -11.32 -14.75 -33.63
N GLU A 23 -11.43 -14.74 -34.96
CA GLU A 23 -10.40 -14.18 -35.83
C GLU A 23 -10.29 -12.66 -35.67
N ALA A 24 -11.41 -11.95 -35.53
CA ALA A 24 -11.41 -10.52 -35.25
C ALA A 24 -10.77 -10.21 -33.89
N LEU A 25 -11.08 -11.00 -32.84
CA LEU A 25 -10.46 -10.89 -31.52
C LEU A 25 -8.96 -11.14 -31.57
N ALA A 26 -8.53 -12.25 -32.17
CA ALA A 26 -7.11 -12.59 -32.28
C ALA A 26 -6.32 -11.51 -33.03
N GLY A 27 -6.89 -10.95 -34.11
CA GLY A 27 -6.29 -9.83 -34.84
C GLY A 27 -6.20 -8.55 -34.00
N ALA A 28 -7.27 -8.19 -33.28
CA ALA A 28 -7.29 -7.00 -32.43
C ALA A 28 -6.26 -7.11 -31.29
N ILE A 29 -6.14 -8.29 -30.67
CA ILE A 29 -5.16 -8.57 -29.62
C ILE A 29 -3.74 -8.45 -30.16
N ALA A 30 -3.44 -9.04 -31.32
CA ALA A 30 -2.10 -8.96 -31.92
C ALA A 30 -1.68 -7.51 -32.24
N GLU A 31 -2.60 -6.68 -32.72
CA GLU A 31 -2.35 -5.26 -32.96
C GLU A 31 -2.11 -4.48 -31.65
N LEU A 32 -2.88 -4.77 -30.60
CA LEU A 32 -2.71 -4.13 -29.29
C LEU A 32 -1.42 -4.57 -28.59
N ASP A 33 -1.08 -5.85 -28.67
CA ASP A 33 0.14 -6.38 -28.05
C ASP A 33 1.40 -5.71 -28.62
N ALA A 34 1.38 -5.40 -29.93
CA ALA A 34 2.45 -4.66 -30.59
C ALA A 34 2.49 -3.18 -30.17
N GLU A 35 1.35 -2.56 -29.90
CA GLU A 35 1.26 -1.15 -29.46
C GLU A 35 1.64 -0.97 -27.99
N LEU A 36 1.21 -1.89 -27.12
CA LEU A 36 1.38 -1.82 -25.68
C LEU A 36 2.68 -2.45 -25.19
N GLU A 37 3.42 -3.13 -26.08
CA GLU A 37 4.56 -3.99 -25.72
C GLU A 37 4.22 -5.00 -24.61
N GLU A 38 2.95 -5.42 -24.55
CA GLU A 38 2.40 -6.29 -23.50
C GLU A 38 1.62 -7.43 -24.16
N ARG A 39 2.05 -8.68 -23.95
CA ARG A 39 1.40 -9.85 -24.55
C ARG A 39 0.10 -10.21 -23.83
N HIS A 40 -0.98 -10.42 -24.58
CA HIS A 40 -2.26 -10.91 -24.07
C HIS A 40 -2.61 -12.29 -24.66
N GLU A 41 -3.18 -13.16 -23.82
CA GLU A 41 -3.65 -14.48 -24.20
C GLU A 41 -5.17 -14.49 -24.36
N LEU A 42 -5.64 -14.90 -25.54
CA LEU A 42 -7.05 -15.21 -25.77
C LEU A 42 -7.35 -16.61 -25.23
N THR A 43 -8.24 -16.71 -24.23
CA THR A 43 -8.66 -17.98 -23.61
C THR A 43 -10.17 -18.20 -23.71
N SER A 44 -10.60 -19.46 -23.79
CA SER A 44 -12.00 -19.88 -23.69
C SER A 44 -12.09 -21.27 -23.02
N ASP A 45 -13.29 -21.66 -22.59
CA ASP A 45 -13.62 -23.01 -22.10
C ASP A 45 -12.54 -23.57 -21.12
N THR A 46 -12.20 -24.85 -21.25
CA THR A 46 -11.08 -25.50 -20.55
C THR A 46 -9.76 -25.47 -21.33
N MET A 47 -9.63 -24.64 -22.37
CA MET A 47 -8.44 -24.60 -23.24
C MET A 47 -7.13 -24.42 -22.44
N GLY A 48 -6.11 -25.23 -22.71
CA GLY A 48 -4.80 -25.13 -22.04
C GLY A 48 -4.73 -25.72 -20.63
N VAL A 49 -5.79 -26.39 -20.13
CA VAL A 49 -5.81 -27.07 -18.84
C VAL A 49 -5.61 -28.58 -19.03
N ALA A 50 -4.66 -29.16 -18.31
CA ALA A 50 -4.31 -30.58 -18.42
C ALA A 50 -5.26 -31.51 -17.63
N GLY A 51 -5.43 -32.74 -18.11
CA GLY A 51 -6.21 -33.78 -17.43
C GLY A 51 -7.72 -33.69 -17.68
N SER A 52 -8.51 -34.08 -16.67
CA SER A 52 -9.99 -34.05 -16.69
C SER A 52 -10.49 -33.02 -15.66
N PRO A 53 -10.37 -31.72 -15.93
CA PRO A 53 -10.71 -30.68 -14.96
C PRO A 53 -12.23 -30.59 -14.75
N ASP A 54 -12.64 -30.08 -13.59
CA ASP A 54 -14.01 -29.61 -13.40
C ASP A 54 -14.24 -28.42 -14.36
N ILE A 55 -15.10 -28.65 -15.36
CA ILE A 55 -15.34 -27.72 -16.47
C ILE A 55 -15.84 -26.37 -15.94
N VAL A 56 -16.82 -26.38 -15.04
CA VAL A 56 -17.46 -25.16 -14.53
C VAL A 56 -16.48 -24.40 -13.67
N ALA A 57 -15.85 -25.06 -12.69
CA ALA A 57 -14.89 -24.41 -11.80
C ALA A 57 -13.71 -23.79 -12.58
N THR A 58 -13.26 -24.47 -13.65
CA THR A 58 -12.16 -23.99 -14.50
C THR A 58 -12.54 -22.76 -15.29
N ILE A 59 -13.73 -22.74 -15.89
CA ILE A 59 -14.24 -21.57 -16.64
C ILE A 59 -14.35 -20.36 -15.72
N LEU A 60 -14.94 -20.53 -14.53
CA LEU A 60 -15.08 -19.44 -13.55
C LEU A 60 -13.73 -18.90 -13.09
N ALA A 61 -12.77 -19.78 -12.78
CA ALA A 61 -11.41 -19.38 -12.38
C ALA A 61 -10.67 -18.61 -13.50
N LYS A 62 -10.89 -18.98 -14.76
CA LYS A 62 -10.34 -18.23 -15.91
C LYS A 62 -10.99 -16.86 -16.06
N ILE A 63 -12.30 -16.75 -15.82
CA ILE A 63 -13.00 -15.45 -15.82
C ILE A 63 -12.48 -14.56 -14.68
N ASP A 64 -12.25 -15.11 -13.49
CA ASP A 64 -11.67 -14.37 -12.35
C ASP A 64 -10.29 -13.79 -12.67
N ALA A 65 -9.47 -14.54 -13.41
CA ALA A 65 -8.12 -14.16 -13.79
C ALA A 65 -8.06 -13.26 -15.04
N ALA A 66 -9.18 -13.01 -15.72
CA ALA A 66 -9.22 -12.26 -16.97
C ALA A 66 -9.09 -10.76 -16.74
N LYS A 67 -8.32 -10.08 -17.60
CA LYS A 67 -8.34 -8.61 -17.70
C LYS A 67 -9.63 -8.12 -18.34
N VAL A 68 -10.14 -8.84 -19.35
CA VAL A 68 -11.34 -8.47 -20.09
C VAL A 68 -12.16 -9.72 -20.41
N PHE A 69 -13.49 -9.61 -20.33
CA PHE A 69 -14.44 -10.61 -20.79
C PHE A 69 -15.10 -10.16 -22.09
N VAL A 70 -15.20 -11.06 -23.07
CA VAL A 70 -15.89 -10.83 -24.35
C VAL A 70 -16.95 -11.90 -24.57
N GLY A 71 -18.23 -11.53 -24.69
CA GLY A 71 -19.33 -12.47 -24.88
C GLY A 71 -20.10 -12.30 -26.19
N ASP A 72 -20.33 -13.40 -26.92
CA ASP A 72 -21.24 -13.46 -28.08
C ASP A 72 -22.70 -13.62 -27.63
N VAL A 73 -23.46 -12.53 -27.72
CA VAL A 73 -24.87 -12.47 -27.32
C VAL A 73 -25.82 -12.48 -28.51
N THR A 74 -25.37 -12.99 -29.67
CA THR A 74 -26.25 -13.23 -30.82
C THR A 74 -27.40 -14.17 -30.42
N PRO A 75 -28.67 -13.81 -30.69
CA PRO A 75 -29.80 -14.67 -30.36
C PRO A 75 -29.75 -16.02 -31.08
N ILE A 76 -29.93 -17.09 -30.33
CA ILE A 76 -29.91 -18.48 -30.81
C ILE A 76 -31.32 -19.10 -30.86
N ALA A 77 -32.27 -18.52 -30.12
CA ALA A 77 -33.62 -19.05 -30.00
C ALA A 77 -34.65 -17.95 -29.70
N PHE A 78 -35.93 -18.32 -29.79
CA PHE A 78 -37.05 -17.49 -29.40
C PHE A 78 -37.94 -18.22 -28.40
N SER A 79 -38.48 -17.49 -27.42
CA SER A 79 -39.55 -18.02 -26.58
C SER A 79 -40.84 -18.18 -27.41
N ALA A 80 -41.82 -18.92 -26.87
CA ALA A 80 -43.15 -19.02 -27.49
C ALA A 80 -43.83 -17.65 -27.71
N GLY A 81 -43.49 -16.64 -26.89
CA GLY A 81 -43.95 -15.26 -27.03
C GLY A 81 -43.08 -14.37 -27.91
N GLY A 82 -42.14 -14.93 -28.67
CA GLY A 82 -41.29 -14.18 -29.62
C GLY A 82 -40.11 -13.43 -28.99
N LYS A 83 -39.77 -13.69 -27.72
CA LYS A 83 -38.61 -13.06 -27.08
C LYS A 83 -37.31 -13.72 -27.56
N ALA A 84 -36.38 -12.93 -28.10
CA ALA A 84 -35.05 -13.38 -28.49
C ALA A 84 -34.22 -13.83 -27.27
N LEU A 85 -33.50 -14.96 -27.40
CA LEU A 85 -32.71 -15.58 -26.35
C LEU A 85 -31.27 -15.81 -26.83
N ALA A 86 -30.29 -15.24 -26.12
CA ALA A 86 -28.88 -15.58 -26.30
C ALA A 86 -28.55 -16.92 -25.62
N ASN A 87 -27.36 -17.46 -25.92
CA ASN A 87 -26.94 -18.73 -25.36
C ASN A 87 -26.85 -18.69 -23.81
N PRO A 88 -27.45 -19.65 -23.09
CA PRO A 88 -27.52 -19.62 -21.64
C PRO A 88 -26.15 -19.77 -20.95
N ASN A 89 -25.20 -20.49 -21.55
CA ASN A 89 -23.84 -20.61 -21.00
C ASN A 89 -23.13 -19.26 -21.05
N VAL A 90 -23.23 -18.55 -22.19
CA VAL A 90 -22.70 -17.20 -22.33
C VAL A 90 -23.32 -16.24 -21.32
N LEU A 91 -24.63 -16.35 -21.06
CA LEU A 91 -25.31 -15.50 -20.08
C LEU A 91 -24.88 -15.78 -18.63
N ILE A 92 -24.64 -17.04 -18.26
CA ILE A 92 -24.11 -17.41 -16.94
C ILE A 92 -22.69 -16.86 -16.75
N GLU A 93 -21.82 -17.07 -17.74
CA GLU A 93 -20.44 -16.58 -17.73
C GLU A 93 -20.40 -15.03 -17.70
N LEU A 94 -21.28 -14.37 -18.46
CA LEU A 94 -21.45 -12.92 -18.43
C LEU A 94 -21.89 -12.43 -17.04
N GLY A 95 -22.86 -13.09 -16.42
CA GLY A 95 -23.32 -12.77 -15.07
C GLY A 95 -22.17 -12.85 -14.05
N TYR A 96 -21.37 -13.91 -14.14
CA TYR A 96 -20.18 -14.08 -13.31
C TYR A 96 -19.12 -13.03 -13.59
N ALA A 97 -18.79 -12.76 -14.86
CA ALA A 97 -17.81 -11.75 -15.26
C ALA A 97 -18.16 -10.36 -14.73
N LYS A 98 -19.43 -9.95 -14.80
CA LYS A 98 -19.91 -8.69 -14.23
C LYS A 98 -19.57 -8.58 -12.73
N ARG A 99 -19.66 -9.69 -11.98
CA ARG A 99 -19.35 -9.76 -10.54
C ARG A 99 -17.84 -9.86 -10.27
N ALA A 100 -17.13 -10.67 -11.04
CA ALA A 100 -15.72 -10.98 -10.83
C ALA A 100 -14.82 -9.82 -11.26
N ILE A 101 -15.05 -9.30 -12.46
CA ILE A 101 -14.17 -8.35 -13.11
C ILE A 101 -14.78 -6.95 -13.32
N GLY A 102 -16.03 -6.74 -12.91
CA GLY A 102 -16.68 -5.43 -13.03
C GLY A 102 -17.12 -5.09 -14.45
N LEU A 103 -18.01 -4.11 -14.56
CA LEU A 103 -18.71 -3.79 -15.80
C LEU A 103 -17.83 -3.15 -16.88
N GLU A 104 -16.82 -2.37 -16.48
CA GLU A 104 -15.93 -1.65 -17.42
C GLU A 104 -14.99 -2.59 -18.20
N ARG A 105 -14.86 -3.83 -17.73
CA ARG A 105 -14.03 -4.88 -18.32
C ARG A 105 -14.86 -5.94 -19.05
N VAL A 106 -16.14 -5.68 -19.29
CA VAL A 106 -17.06 -6.56 -20.02
C VAL A 106 -17.40 -5.96 -21.38
N VAL A 107 -17.17 -6.74 -22.42
CA VAL A 107 -17.38 -6.39 -23.83
C VAL A 107 -18.36 -7.40 -24.44
N LEU A 108 -19.34 -6.92 -25.20
CA LEU A 108 -20.38 -7.75 -25.81
C LEU A 108 -20.37 -7.57 -27.32
N VAL A 109 -20.59 -8.65 -28.06
CA VAL A 109 -20.68 -8.67 -29.53
C VAL A 109 -21.92 -9.43 -29.98
N TRP A 110 -22.42 -9.09 -31.17
CA TRP A 110 -23.51 -9.84 -31.81
C TRP A 110 -23.49 -9.71 -33.34
N ASN A 111 -24.07 -10.68 -34.03
CA ASN A 111 -24.33 -10.60 -35.46
C ASN A 111 -25.78 -10.14 -35.72
N THR A 112 -25.95 -8.94 -36.26
CA THR A 112 -27.28 -8.35 -36.52
C THR A 112 -28.00 -8.94 -37.73
N ALA A 113 -27.37 -9.85 -38.46
CA ALA A 113 -28.05 -10.62 -39.51
C ALA A 113 -29.00 -11.70 -38.95
N PHE A 114 -28.89 -12.04 -37.66
CA PHE A 114 -29.77 -12.99 -37.02
C PHE A 114 -31.03 -12.30 -36.47
N PRO A 115 -32.23 -12.91 -36.64
CA PRO A 115 -33.45 -12.35 -36.13
C PRO A 115 -33.37 -12.03 -34.63
N GLY A 116 -33.97 -10.93 -34.21
CA GLY A 116 -34.00 -10.52 -32.80
C GLY A 116 -32.71 -9.89 -32.28
N ALA A 117 -31.64 -9.79 -33.08
CA ALA A 117 -30.40 -9.09 -32.73
C ALA A 117 -30.58 -7.56 -32.86
N THR A 118 -31.47 -7.00 -32.05
CA THR A 118 -31.76 -5.56 -31.99
C THR A 118 -31.74 -5.06 -30.55
N ILE A 119 -31.56 -3.75 -30.35
CA ILE A 119 -31.43 -3.16 -29.01
C ILE A 119 -32.70 -3.37 -28.19
N GLU A 120 -33.86 -3.29 -28.82
CA GLU A 120 -35.18 -3.44 -28.19
C GLU A 120 -35.39 -4.87 -27.65
N ASN A 121 -34.79 -5.84 -28.33
CA ASN A 121 -34.92 -7.26 -28.01
C ASN A 121 -33.88 -7.76 -26.99
N LEU A 122 -32.93 -6.91 -26.57
CA LEU A 122 -31.98 -7.26 -25.52
C LEU A 122 -32.68 -7.67 -24.22
N PRO A 123 -32.11 -8.61 -23.45
CA PRO A 123 -32.53 -8.87 -22.06
C PRO A 123 -32.46 -7.62 -21.18
N PHE A 124 -33.32 -7.55 -20.14
CA PHE A 124 -33.46 -6.37 -19.29
C PHE A 124 -32.16 -5.96 -18.57
N ASP A 125 -31.30 -6.93 -18.23
CA ASP A 125 -30.03 -6.71 -17.53
C ASP A 125 -28.94 -6.09 -18.45
N MET A 126 -29.18 -6.13 -19.77
CA MET A 126 -28.37 -5.53 -20.82
C MET A 126 -28.97 -4.22 -21.34
N ARG A 127 -30.30 -4.03 -21.23
CA ARG A 127 -30.96 -2.75 -21.55
C ARG A 127 -30.48 -1.64 -20.62
N GLY A 128 -30.35 -0.42 -21.15
CA GLY A 128 -29.83 0.74 -20.42
C GLY A 128 -28.31 0.76 -20.23
N ARG A 129 -27.58 -0.17 -20.87
CA ARG A 129 -26.12 -0.21 -20.95
C ARG A 129 -25.66 0.08 -22.37
N ARG A 130 -24.33 0.19 -22.58
CA ARG A 130 -23.76 0.28 -23.92
C ARG A 130 -24.19 -0.94 -24.74
N ALA A 131 -24.72 -0.70 -25.94
CA ALA A 131 -25.17 -1.77 -26.83
C ALA A 131 -24.00 -2.70 -27.21
N PRO A 132 -24.26 -4.00 -27.47
CA PRO A 132 -23.25 -4.90 -28.02
C PRO A 132 -22.69 -4.37 -29.34
N MET A 133 -21.39 -4.61 -29.56
CA MET A 133 -20.74 -4.25 -30.82
C MET A 133 -21.33 -5.07 -31.97
N ALA A 134 -21.88 -4.34 -32.94
CA ALA A 134 -22.62 -4.90 -34.06
C ALA A 134 -21.69 -5.16 -35.24
N PHE A 135 -21.86 -6.34 -35.83
CA PHE A 135 -21.49 -6.61 -37.20
C PHE A 135 -22.66 -7.29 -37.91
N HIS A 136 -22.73 -7.18 -39.23
CA HIS A 136 -23.79 -7.77 -40.03
C HIS A 136 -23.18 -8.73 -41.05
N LEU A 137 -23.48 -10.03 -40.92
CA LEU A 137 -23.04 -11.02 -41.90
C LEU A 137 -24.05 -12.18 -41.99
N PRO A 138 -24.88 -12.25 -43.03
CA PRO A 138 -25.86 -13.34 -43.18
C PRO A 138 -25.20 -14.66 -43.58
N THR A 139 -25.86 -15.77 -43.28
CA THR A 139 -25.46 -17.10 -43.78
C THR A 139 -25.43 -17.10 -45.31
N GLY A 140 -24.37 -17.69 -45.89
CA GLY A 140 -24.17 -17.70 -47.34
C GLY A 140 -23.50 -16.45 -47.92
N ALA A 141 -23.13 -15.47 -47.08
CA ALA A 141 -22.38 -14.29 -47.52
C ALA A 141 -21.06 -14.64 -48.22
N THR A 142 -20.59 -13.73 -49.08
CA THR A 142 -19.36 -13.97 -49.86
C THR A 142 -18.12 -13.86 -48.99
N THR A 143 -16.97 -14.35 -49.50
CA THR A 143 -15.68 -14.17 -48.82
C THR A 143 -15.29 -12.69 -48.69
N ALA A 144 -15.73 -11.84 -49.63
CA ALA A 144 -15.51 -10.40 -49.56
C ALA A 144 -16.29 -9.78 -48.40
N ASP A 145 -17.57 -10.11 -48.26
CA ASP A 145 -18.41 -9.64 -47.16
C ASP A 145 -17.87 -10.09 -45.80
N LEU A 146 -17.42 -11.34 -45.70
CA LEU A 146 -16.80 -11.88 -44.50
C LEU A 146 -15.56 -11.08 -44.10
N ARG A 147 -14.69 -10.76 -45.07
CA ARG A 147 -13.49 -9.95 -44.82
C ARG A 147 -13.86 -8.57 -44.29
N THR A 148 -14.80 -7.89 -44.95
CA THR A 148 -15.27 -6.56 -44.55
C THR A 148 -15.87 -6.57 -43.14
N ALA A 149 -16.75 -7.52 -42.84
CA ALA A 149 -17.36 -7.65 -41.52
C ALA A 149 -16.34 -7.94 -40.42
N ARG A 150 -15.37 -8.82 -40.70
CA ARG A 150 -14.28 -9.18 -39.77
C ARG A 150 -13.37 -7.99 -39.48
N GLU A 151 -12.97 -7.23 -40.50
CA GLU A 151 -12.14 -6.03 -40.34
C GLU A 151 -12.88 -4.95 -39.54
N GLY A 152 -14.16 -4.73 -39.84
CA GLY A 152 -15.00 -3.79 -39.09
C GLY A 152 -15.15 -4.17 -37.61
N LEU A 153 -15.37 -5.46 -37.32
CA LEU A 153 -15.47 -5.94 -35.94
C LEU A 153 -14.11 -5.86 -35.21
N ARG A 154 -13.00 -6.21 -35.88
CA ARG A 154 -11.65 -6.12 -35.31
C ARG A 154 -11.32 -4.70 -34.84
N ASN A 155 -11.63 -3.69 -35.66
CA ASN A 155 -11.36 -2.30 -35.29
C ASN A 155 -12.17 -1.85 -34.06
N GLN A 156 -13.45 -2.26 -33.98
CA GLN A 156 -14.28 -2.00 -32.80
C GLN A 156 -13.73 -2.71 -31.56
N LEU A 157 -13.35 -3.97 -31.69
CA LEU A 157 -12.78 -4.78 -30.61
C LEU A 157 -11.46 -4.19 -30.10
N ARG A 158 -10.57 -3.75 -30.99
CA ARG A 158 -9.29 -3.12 -30.63
C ARG A 158 -9.49 -1.95 -29.67
N GLU A 159 -10.35 -1.00 -30.02
CA GLU A 159 -10.59 0.16 -29.14
C GLU A 159 -11.27 -0.24 -27.82
N ALA A 160 -12.23 -1.17 -27.85
CA ALA A 160 -12.89 -1.65 -26.64
C ALA A 160 -11.90 -2.35 -25.69
N LEU A 161 -11.07 -3.25 -26.22
CA LEU A 161 -10.05 -3.97 -25.46
C LEU A 161 -9.01 -3.00 -24.88
N ARG A 162 -8.53 -2.02 -25.65
CA ARG A 162 -7.57 -1.00 -25.17
C ARG A 162 -8.08 -0.27 -23.94
N LEU A 163 -9.33 0.19 -23.99
CA LEU A 163 -9.96 0.90 -22.87
C LEU A 163 -10.17 -0.02 -21.65
N SER A 164 -10.67 -1.24 -21.86
CA SER A 164 -10.90 -2.19 -20.76
C SER A 164 -9.59 -2.68 -20.12
N ILE A 165 -8.51 -2.86 -20.89
CA ILE A 165 -7.18 -3.22 -20.37
C ILE A 165 -6.61 -2.09 -19.52
N ALA A 166 -6.76 -0.83 -19.94
CA ALA A 166 -6.30 0.32 -19.15
C ALA A 166 -6.96 0.40 -17.77
N VAL A 167 -8.24 0.01 -17.67
CA VAL A 167 -8.95 -0.13 -16.38
C VAL A 167 -8.45 -1.34 -15.58
N ALA A 168 -8.04 -2.42 -16.26
CA ALA A 168 -7.58 -3.65 -15.62
C ALA A 168 -6.17 -3.55 -15.03
N SER A 169 -5.32 -2.67 -15.56
CA SER A 169 -3.99 -2.42 -15.04
C SER A 169 -4.11 -1.68 -13.71
N PRO A 170 -3.72 -2.28 -12.57
CA PRO A 170 -3.77 -1.57 -11.30
C PRO A 170 -2.89 -0.32 -11.41
N SER A 171 -3.40 0.82 -10.93
CA SER A 171 -2.50 1.89 -10.47
C SER A 171 -1.48 1.22 -9.57
N SER A 172 -0.18 1.31 -9.88
CA SER A 172 0.86 0.71 -9.05
C SER A 172 0.54 0.96 -7.57
N PRO A 173 0.62 -0.06 -6.69
CA PRO A 173 0.39 0.18 -5.27
C PRO A 173 1.29 1.35 -4.85
N PRO A 174 0.79 2.30 -4.05
CA PRO A 174 1.57 3.46 -3.67
C PRO A 174 2.92 3.00 -3.13
N PRO A 175 4.02 3.69 -3.49
CA PRO A 175 5.35 3.30 -3.02
C PRO A 175 5.32 3.22 -1.50
N LEU A 176 6.03 2.22 -0.97
CA LEU A 176 6.13 2.05 0.47
C LEU A 176 6.75 3.30 1.09
N PRO A 177 6.35 3.69 2.32
CA PRO A 177 7.01 4.77 3.04
C PRO A 177 8.52 4.51 3.15
N GLU A 178 9.30 5.55 2.90
CA GLU A 178 10.75 5.55 3.09
C GLU A 178 11.11 6.41 4.31
N TRP A 179 12.27 6.12 4.91
CA TRP A 179 12.83 6.91 6.00
C TRP A 179 13.06 8.37 5.55
N GLN A 180 12.63 9.32 6.37
CA GLN A 180 13.02 10.71 6.22
C GLN A 180 14.54 10.86 6.34
N GLN A 181 15.15 11.68 5.49
CA GLN A 181 16.60 11.88 5.52
C GLN A 181 17.02 12.69 6.75
N SER A 182 18.13 12.28 7.36
CA SER A 182 18.81 13.04 8.41
C SER A 182 19.68 14.16 7.83
N THR A 183 20.16 15.04 8.69
CA THR A 183 21.03 16.17 8.30
C THR A 183 22.46 15.98 8.82
N SER A 184 23.02 16.97 9.52
CA SER A 184 24.37 16.96 10.09
C SER A 184 24.54 15.94 11.23
N THR A 185 23.43 15.47 11.80
CA THR A 185 23.40 14.41 12.81
C THR A 185 22.32 13.38 12.45
N PRO A 186 22.55 12.08 12.69
CA PRO A 186 21.55 11.05 12.43
C PRO A 186 20.28 11.20 13.27
N ALA A 187 20.33 11.99 14.36
CA ALA A 187 19.21 12.21 15.26
C ALA A 187 18.16 13.22 14.76
N LEU A 188 18.47 14.05 13.76
CA LEU A 188 17.62 15.17 13.32
C LEU A 188 17.39 15.17 11.80
N TRP A 189 16.22 15.66 11.39
CA TRP A 189 15.83 15.88 9.98
C TRP A 189 15.99 17.34 9.52
N PHE A 190 16.50 18.20 10.39
CA PHE A 190 16.77 19.62 10.15
C PHE A 190 18.13 20.00 10.76
N ASP A 191 18.70 21.11 10.35
CA ASP A 191 19.96 21.59 10.92
C ASP A 191 19.73 22.12 12.36
N PRO A 192 20.42 21.61 13.40
CA PRO A 192 20.27 22.12 14.77
C PRO A 192 20.65 23.59 14.94
N GLY A 193 21.41 24.18 14.01
CA GLY A 193 21.70 25.62 13.96
C GLY A 193 20.52 26.47 13.49
N GLU A 194 19.50 25.86 12.86
CA GLU A 194 18.29 26.53 12.42
C GLU A 194 17.19 26.52 13.49
N ARG A 195 16.20 27.41 13.32
CA ARG A 195 15.00 27.44 14.18
C ARG A 195 13.87 26.69 13.50
N LEU A 196 13.25 25.76 14.23
CA LEU A 196 12.07 25.06 13.75
C LEU A 196 10.84 25.94 13.94
N THR A 197 10.16 26.29 12.84
CA THR A 197 8.90 27.03 12.87
C THR A 197 7.75 26.11 13.28
N ILE A 198 6.90 26.56 14.20
CA ILE A 198 5.79 25.78 14.76
C ILE A 198 4.55 26.68 14.79
N ASN A 199 3.42 26.16 14.34
CA ASN A 199 2.10 26.76 14.54
C ASN A 199 1.40 26.02 15.70
N GLU A 200 1.68 26.44 16.92
CA GLU A 200 1.10 25.87 18.15
C GLU A 200 -0.30 26.40 18.36
N LEU A 201 -1.32 25.55 18.20
CA LEU A 201 -2.71 25.89 18.47
C LEU A 201 -3.14 27.24 17.83
N GLY A 202 -2.68 27.48 16.58
CA GLY A 202 -2.93 28.71 15.83
C GLY A 202 -1.96 29.87 16.09
N MET A 203 -1.02 29.74 17.03
CA MET A 203 0.05 30.71 17.29
C MET A 203 1.32 30.32 16.54
N ALA A 204 1.82 31.20 15.68
CA ALA A 204 3.09 31.00 15.00
C ALA A 204 4.27 31.38 15.91
N GLY A 205 5.32 30.57 15.90
CA GLY A 205 6.60 30.87 16.54
C GLY A 205 7.71 29.98 16.01
N SER A 206 8.89 30.12 16.58
CA SER A 206 10.02 29.24 16.26
C SER A 206 10.91 29.03 17.46
N LYS A 207 11.49 27.83 17.57
CA LYS A 207 12.45 27.48 18.62
C LYS A 207 13.69 26.83 17.99
N PRO A 208 14.91 27.13 18.47
CA PRO A 208 16.11 26.39 18.12
C PRO A 208 16.11 25.04 18.84
N MET A 209 16.86 24.08 18.32
CA MET A 209 17.05 22.79 18.98
C MET A 209 17.94 22.95 20.23
N ALA A 210 17.64 22.23 21.31
CA ALA A 210 18.58 22.09 22.42
C ALA A 210 19.84 21.34 21.94
N PRO A 211 21.03 21.69 22.44
CA PRO A 211 22.26 21.00 22.03
C PRO A 211 22.20 19.52 22.40
N GLY A 212 22.82 18.69 21.56
CA GLY A 212 23.05 17.29 21.84
C GLY A 212 24.07 17.09 22.98
N PRO A 213 24.45 15.84 23.28
CA PRO A 213 24.13 14.58 22.58
C PRO A 213 22.64 14.23 22.54
N TYR A 214 22.24 13.40 21.57
CA TYR A 214 20.84 13.01 21.35
C TYR A 214 20.63 11.50 21.47
N ARG A 215 19.49 11.12 22.06
CA ARG A 215 18.84 9.82 21.84
C ARG A 215 17.69 10.01 20.88
N TYR A 216 17.43 9.02 20.04
CA TYR A 216 16.30 9.09 19.12
C TYR A 216 15.69 7.72 18.86
N VAL A 217 14.38 7.73 18.58
CA VAL A 217 13.62 6.56 18.13
C VAL A 217 12.81 6.96 16.92
N ARG A 218 12.88 6.16 15.86
CA ARG A 218 12.12 6.35 14.63
C ARG A 218 11.23 5.15 14.40
N ILE A 219 9.96 5.36 14.06
CA ILE A 219 8.99 4.29 13.78
C ILE A 219 8.36 4.57 12.42
N LEU A 220 8.54 3.65 11.46
CA LEU A 220 8.04 3.76 10.10
C LEU A 220 7.05 2.62 9.81
N PRO A 221 5.76 2.91 9.56
CA PRO A 221 4.80 1.88 9.19
C PRO A 221 5.05 1.35 7.77
N ARG A 222 4.74 0.08 7.51
CA ARG A 222 4.81 -0.52 6.17
C ARG A 222 3.87 0.15 5.18
N ARG A 223 2.68 0.54 5.64
CA ARG A 223 1.71 1.30 4.84
C ARG A 223 1.23 2.50 5.61
N TRP A 224 0.97 3.57 4.88
CA TRP A 224 0.51 4.82 5.46
C TRP A 224 -0.61 5.42 4.64
N ALA A 225 -1.68 5.80 5.32
CA ALA A 225 -2.75 6.61 4.78
C ALA A 225 -2.98 7.80 5.73
N ALA A 226 -2.54 8.99 5.32
CA ALA A 226 -2.68 10.18 6.16
C ALA A 226 -4.15 10.49 6.47
N PRO A 227 -4.54 10.65 7.75
CA PRO A 227 -5.86 11.10 8.14
C PRO A 227 -6.24 12.44 7.50
N VAL A 228 -7.54 12.64 7.23
CA VAL A 228 -8.07 13.90 6.68
C VAL A 228 -7.72 15.09 7.59
N ASN A 229 -7.85 14.90 8.91
CA ASN A 229 -7.57 15.92 9.92
C ASN A 229 -6.18 15.74 10.57
N PHE A 230 -5.18 15.30 9.80
CA PHE A 230 -3.81 15.06 10.29
C PHE A 230 -3.28 16.22 11.16
N GLY A 231 -2.94 15.94 12.42
CA GLY A 231 -2.43 16.91 13.39
C GLY A 231 -3.49 17.84 14.01
N ASN A 232 -4.77 17.64 13.72
CA ASN A 232 -5.89 18.48 14.18
C ASN A 232 -7.06 17.66 14.76
N ASP A 233 -6.85 16.39 15.10
CA ASP A 233 -7.87 15.49 15.67
C ASP A 233 -7.89 15.49 17.21
N GLY A 234 -7.00 16.26 17.85
CA GLY A 234 -6.90 16.35 19.31
C GLY A 234 -6.09 15.24 19.96
N THR A 235 -5.51 14.33 19.17
CA THR A 235 -4.59 13.29 19.63
C THR A 235 -3.17 13.59 19.17
N ASN A 236 -2.18 13.08 19.92
CA ASN A 236 -0.77 13.40 19.66
C ASN A 236 0.10 12.19 19.95
N PRO A 237 1.18 11.98 19.18
CA PRO A 237 2.19 10.99 19.53
C PRO A 237 2.85 11.34 20.88
N ARG A 238 3.29 10.32 21.61
CA ARG A 238 4.01 10.50 22.88
C ARG A 238 5.46 10.88 22.61
N ILE A 239 5.94 11.88 23.33
CA ILE A 239 7.31 12.39 23.23
C ILE A 239 8.31 11.33 23.74
N LEU A 240 9.50 11.29 23.13
CA LEU A 240 10.63 10.50 23.65
C LEU A 240 11.29 11.21 24.84
N GLY A 241 11.41 10.51 25.97
CA GLY A 241 12.06 11.05 27.18
C GLY A 241 11.10 11.71 28.18
N PRO A 242 11.62 12.27 29.29
CA PRO A 242 10.80 12.88 30.34
C PRO A 242 10.13 14.17 29.88
N THR A 243 8.93 14.46 30.42
CA THR A 243 8.23 15.72 30.15
C THR A 243 7.36 16.11 31.33
N SER A 244 7.39 17.39 31.74
CA SER A 244 6.56 17.96 32.81
C SER A 244 5.29 18.64 32.28
N GLY A 245 5.20 18.78 30.97
CA GLY A 245 4.14 19.44 30.23
C GLY A 245 4.54 19.53 28.77
N TYR A 246 3.57 19.45 27.87
CA TYR A 246 3.84 19.46 26.43
C TYR A 246 2.84 20.35 25.70
N SER A 247 3.23 20.74 24.50
CA SER A 247 2.36 21.36 23.52
C SER A 247 2.61 20.72 22.16
N TYR A 248 1.79 21.13 21.19
CA TYR A 248 1.80 20.53 19.88
C TYR A 248 1.34 21.52 18.81
N GLY A 249 1.77 21.28 17.58
CA GLY A 249 1.45 22.16 16.48
C GLY A 249 1.92 21.65 15.14
N THR A 250 1.40 22.26 14.08
CA THR A 250 1.85 21.93 12.72
C THR A 250 3.20 22.58 12.44
N THR A 251 4.04 21.88 11.69
CA THR A 251 5.33 22.37 11.22
C THR A 251 5.56 21.94 9.77
N LYS A 252 6.68 22.37 9.17
CA LYS A 252 7.01 22.03 7.79
C LYS A 252 7.08 20.50 7.63
N GLY A 253 6.24 19.96 6.76
CA GLY A 253 6.21 18.53 6.43
C GLY A 253 5.36 17.65 7.36
N GLY A 254 4.80 18.18 8.46
CA GLY A 254 4.04 17.35 9.38
C GLY A 254 3.62 18.04 10.67
N PHE A 255 3.69 17.29 11.76
CA PHE A 255 3.14 17.67 13.05
C PHE A 255 4.12 17.37 14.18
N LEU A 256 4.30 18.32 15.09
CA LEU A 256 5.28 18.23 16.17
C LEU A 256 4.56 18.22 17.52
N THR A 257 4.92 17.27 18.38
CA THR A 257 4.60 17.28 19.81
C THR A 257 5.89 17.44 20.58
N TYR A 258 5.95 18.37 21.54
CA TYR A 258 7.21 18.72 22.18
C TYR A 258 6.99 19.24 23.61
N THR A 259 8.03 19.13 24.43
CA THR A 259 7.99 19.57 25.83
C THR A 259 7.93 21.10 25.92
N GLY A 260 7.11 21.58 26.86
CA GLY A 260 6.86 23.00 27.05
C GLY A 260 5.82 23.57 26.10
N SER A 261 5.95 24.86 25.79
CA SER A 261 5.04 25.60 24.90
C SER A 261 5.76 26.82 24.30
N LEU A 262 5.29 27.33 23.16
CA LEU A 262 5.67 28.64 22.61
C LEU A 262 5.29 29.79 23.54
N ARG A 263 4.33 29.58 24.44
CA ARG A 263 3.83 30.56 25.41
C ARG A 263 4.64 30.55 26.71
N ALA A 264 5.44 29.51 26.94
CA ALA A 264 6.33 29.42 28.07
C ALA A 264 7.65 30.15 27.79
N GLY A 265 8.33 30.61 28.83
CA GLY A 265 9.65 31.27 28.71
C GLY A 265 10.80 30.33 28.27
N GLU A 266 10.51 29.06 27.99
CA GLU A 266 11.49 28.10 27.47
C GLU A 266 11.91 28.45 26.04
N SER A 267 13.20 28.74 25.89
CA SER A 267 13.76 29.26 24.65
C SER A 267 14.16 28.20 23.63
N GLN A 268 14.30 26.92 24.01
CA GLN A 268 14.81 25.83 23.17
C GLN A 268 13.84 24.64 23.10
N LEU A 269 13.93 23.84 22.04
CA LEU A 269 13.24 22.54 21.93
C LEU A 269 14.05 21.47 22.66
N GLY A 270 13.51 20.96 23.76
CA GLY A 270 13.99 19.75 24.41
C GLY A 270 13.40 18.50 23.75
N ASN A 271 12.79 17.65 24.58
CA ASN A 271 12.17 16.40 24.13
C ASN A 271 11.01 16.64 23.18
N MET A 272 11.01 15.94 22.05
CA MET A 272 10.00 16.09 21.01
C MET A 272 9.76 14.81 20.22
N VAL A 273 8.68 14.81 19.45
CA VAL A 273 8.38 13.83 18.41
C VAL A 273 7.76 14.53 17.21
N MET A 274 8.30 14.25 16.03
CA MET A 274 7.76 14.68 14.74
C MET A 274 7.01 13.52 14.08
N GLN A 275 5.80 13.77 13.60
CA GLN A 275 5.09 12.89 12.70
C GLN A 275 5.12 13.47 11.28
N PHE A 276 5.70 12.74 10.33
CA PHE A 276 5.76 13.16 8.94
C PHE A 276 4.47 12.83 8.21
N ARG A 277 3.82 13.85 7.63
CA ARG A 277 2.52 13.67 6.95
C ARG A 277 2.60 12.72 5.75
N LYS A 278 3.74 12.71 5.04
CA LYS A 278 3.93 11.94 3.81
C LYS A 278 4.10 10.44 4.08
N THR A 279 4.79 10.08 5.16
CA THR A 279 5.25 8.71 5.40
C THR A 279 4.61 8.07 6.64
N GLY A 280 4.02 8.88 7.53
CA GLY A 280 3.55 8.43 8.83
C GLY A 280 4.68 8.17 9.82
N GLU A 281 5.94 8.41 9.42
CA GLU A 281 7.08 8.20 10.31
C GLU A 281 6.95 9.05 11.56
N LEU A 282 7.14 8.41 12.72
CA LEU A 282 7.38 9.10 13.98
C LEU A 282 8.87 9.17 14.24
N TRP A 283 9.36 10.35 14.60
CA TRP A 283 10.76 10.60 14.92
C TRP A 283 10.84 11.32 16.26
N GLY A 284 11.06 10.55 17.32
CA GLY A 284 11.27 11.02 18.68
C GLY A 284 12.72 11.39 18.93
N VAL A 285 12.97 12.49 19.64
CA VAL A 285 14.30 13.00 19.96
C VAL A 285 14.35 13.45 21.43
N ASP A 286 15.39 13.00 22.13
CA ASP A 286 15.71 13.31 23.52
C ASP A 286 17.15 13.86 23.61
N PRO A 287 17.34 15.21 23.71
CA PRO A 287 18.63 15.82 24.03
C PRO A 287 18.99 15.59 25.51
N PHE A 288 19.38 14.36 25.86
CA PHE A 288 19.46 13.92 27.25
C PHE A 288 20.40 14.75 28.14
N ALA A 289 21.50 15.30 27.60
CA ALA A 289 22.36 16.19 28.36
C ALA A 289 21.66 17.49 28.77
N PHE A 290 20.79 18.03 27.93
CA PHE A 290 19.94 19.18 28.23
C PHE A 290 18.91 18.85 29.33
N ASN A 291 18.49 17.59 29.42
CA ASN A 291 17.53 17.11 30.41
C ASN A 291 18.17 16.75 31.77
N GLY A 292 19.40 17.19 32.02
CA GLY A 292 20.09 17.02 33.30
C GLY A 292 21.00 15.79 33.37
N GLU A 293 21.02 14.93 32.34
CA GLU A 293 22.00 13.85 32.21
C GLU A 293 23.35 14.38 31.70
N SER A 294 23.87 15.37 32.42
CA SER A 294 25.13 16.06 32.10
C SER A 294 26.35 15.29 32.63
N GLY A 295 27.49 15.49 31.98
CA GLY A 295 28.76 14.86 32.35
C GLY A 295 29.17 13.75 31.38
N ASN A 296 30.02 12.83 31.86
CA ASN A 296 30.59 11.75 31.05
C ASN A 296 29.91 10.41 31.29
N ARG A 297 28.61 10.38 31.62
CA ARG A 297 27.86 9.14 31.86
C ARG A 297 26.72 8.99 30.87
N PHE A 298 26.56 7.78 30.35
CA PHE A 298 25.38 7.34 29.62
C PHE A 298 24.52 6.50 30.56
N PHE A 299 23.37 7.04 30.97
CA PHE A 299 22.43 6.35 31.86
C PHE A 299 21.61 5.32 31.07
N ALA A 300 22.04 4.07 31.12
CA ALA A 300 21.51 2.98 30.33
C ALA A 300 20.03 2.67 30.65
N ASP A 301 19.66 2.64 31.93
CA ASP A 301 18.30 2.35 32.40
C ASP A 301 17.31 3.40 31.90
N ALA A 302 17.66 4.69 32.02
CA ALA A 302 16.85 5.78 31.49
C ALA A 302 16.67 5.65 29.98
N ALA A 303 17.75 5.39 29.24
CA ALA A 303 17.68 5.24 27.79
C ALA A 303 16.74 4.10 27.34
N ILE A 304 16.89 2.89 27.90
CA ILE A 304 16.05 1.75 27.51
C ILE A 304 14.61 1.88 28.00
N SER A 305 14.39 2.46 29.19
CA SER A 305 13.06 2.80 29.72
C SER A 305 12.35 3.78 28.77
N HIS A 306 13.04 4.83 28.31
CA HIS A 306 12.47 5.80 27.37
C HIS A 306 12.21 5.21 25.99
N PHE A 307 13.13 4.41 25.44
CA PHE A 307 12.93 3.72 24.16
C PHE A 307 11.73 2.77 24.21
N SER A 308 11.66 1.92 25.24
CA SER A 308 10.56 0.98 25.43
C SER A 308 9.23 1.69 25.54
N ARG A 309 9.13 2.73 26.39
CA ARG A 309 7.91 3.51 26.57
C ARG A 309 7.48 4.19 25.28
N PHE A 310 8.40 4.85 24.58
CA PHE A 310 8.10 5.53 23.33
C PHE A 310 7.53 4.58 22.27
N ILE A 311 8.14 3.40 22.08
CA ILE A 311 7.66 2.41 21.10
C ILE A 311 6.28 1.90 21.48
N ASN A 312 6.11 1.47 22.73
CA ASN A 312 4.87 0.86 23.21
C ASN A 312 3.68 1.83 23.21
N ASP A 313 3.92 3.12 23.44
CA ASP A 313 2.87 4.13 23.43
C ASP A 313 2.53 4.60 22.00
N ASN A 314 3.51 4.62 21.10
CA ASN A 314 3.32 5.20 19.76
C ASN A 314 2.93 4.18 18.68
N LEU A 315 3.19 2.89 18.85
CA LEU A 315 2.73 1.86 17.92
C LEU A 315 1.19 1.78 17.83
N PRO A 316 0.44 1.73 18.95
CA PRO A 316 -1.03 1.81 18.91
C PRO A 316 -1.52 3.14 18.32
N TYR A 317 -0.88 4.25 18.68
CA TYR A 317 -1.19 5.56 18.10
C TYR A 317 -1.09 5.53 16.57
N LEU A 318 0.01 5.01 16.01
CA LEU A 318 0.16 4.89 14.56
C LEU A 318 -0.90 3.99 13.93
N ALA A 319 -1.22 2.86 14.56
CA ALA A 319 -2.25 1.94 14.09
C ALA A 319 -3.63 2.60 13.98
N GLU A 320 -3.99 3.42 14.97
CA GLU A 320 -5.25 4.17 14.99
C GLU A 320 -5.28 5.34 13.97
N HIS A 321 -4.11 5.86 13.60
CA HIS A 321 -3.97 7.06 12.76
C HIS A 321 -3.48 6.75 11.33
N GLY A 322 -3.77 5.54 10.82
CA GLY A 322 -3.60 5.19 9.40
C GLY A 322 -2.28 4.50 9.04
N GLY A 323 -1.43 4.19 10.03
CA GLY A 323 -0.24 3.37 9.88
C GLY A 323 -0.56 1.88 10.01
N GLN A 324 -0.09 1.05 9.08
CA GLN A 324 -0.23 -0.41 9.17
C GLN A 324 1.13 -1.09 9.22
N GLY A 325 1.25 -2.06 10.11
CA GLY A 325 2.44 -2.89 10.26
C GLY A 325 2.74 -3.79 9.04
N PRO A 326 3.91 -4.46 9.04
CA PRO A 326 4.95 -4.41 10.07
C PRO A 326 5.57 -3.00 10.22
N TYR A 327 6.12 -2.71 11.39
CA TYR A 327 6.71 -1.42 11.71
C TYR A 327 8.23 -1.56 11.80
N ARG A 328 8.94 -0.81 10.96
CA ARG A 328 10.40 -0.68 11.05
C ARG A 328 10.72 0.35 12.11
N ILE A 329 11.69 0.05 12.96
CA ILE A 329 12.08 0.87 14.10
C ILE A 329 13.58 1.09 14.06
N LYS A 330 14.01 2.34 14.27
CA LYS A 330 15.42 2.68 14.52
C LYS A 330 15.58 3.27 15.91
N LEU A 331 16.58 2.82 16.64
CA LEU A 331 17.05 3.46 17.87
C LEU A 331 18.44 4.00 17.60
N GLY A 332 18.77 5.15 18.15
CA GLY A 332 20.14 5.59 18.12
C GLY A 332 20.51 6.57 19.21
N VAL A 333 21.82 6.69 19.38
CA VAL A 333 22.46 7.64 20.29
C VAL A 333 23.63 8.30 19.57
N SER A 334 23.67 9.64 19.59
CA SER A 334 24.77 10.42 19.02
C SER A 334 25.79 10.80 20.09
N ASP A 335 27.02 11.04 19.66
CA ASP A 335 28.09 11.67 20.43
C ASP A 335 28.39 10.98 21.78
N LEU A 336 28.56 9.66 21.74
CA LEU A 336 28.92 8.80 22.86
C LEU A 336 30.40 8.91 23.29
N SER A 337 31.25 9.54 22.49
CA SER A 337 32.69 9.62 22.76
C SER A 337 33.00 10.08 24.18
N GLY A 338 33.71 9.24 24.93
CA GLY A 338 34.12 9.56 26.30
C GLY A 338 33.07 9.26 27.38
N MET A 339 31.86 8.83 27.01
CA MET A 339 30.82 8.48 27.98
C MET A 339 31.06 7.10 28.61
N LEU A 340 30.79 7.00 29.90
CA LEU A 340 30.82 5.78 30.70
C LEU A 340 29.41 5.20 30.80
N TRP A 341 29.26 3.92 30.50
CA TRP A 341 28.05 3.18 30.79
C TRP A 341 27.72 3.26 32.27
N SER A 342 26.47 3.57 32.61
CA SER A 342 26.00 3.62 33.98
C SER A 342 24.66 2.92 34.07
N SER A 343 24.56 1.90 34.93
CA SER A 343 23.29 1.22 35.17
C SER A 343 22.97 1.01 36.66
N GLU A 344 21.72 1.26 37.04
CA GLU A 344 21.23 1.07 38.41
C GLU A 344 21.23 -0.42 38.81
N THR A 345 20.98 -1.29 37.84
CA THR A 345 21.11 -2.76 38.01
C THR A 345 22.55 -3.23 38.21
N ARG A 346 23.54 -2.32 38.10
CA ARG A 346 24.99 -2.59 38.08
C ARG A 346 25.45 -3.50 36.94
N TRP A 347 24.56 -3.81 35.99
CA TRP A 347 24.91 -4.60 34.83
C TRP A 347 25.91 -3.87 33.92
N GLY A 348 26.89 -4.61 33.43
CA GLY A 348 27.93 -4.10 32.53
C GLY A 348 29.07 -3.33 33.24
N GLY A 349 28.94 -3.00 34.52
CA GLY A 349 29.95 -2.18 35.21
C GLY A 349 29.95 -0.73 34.71
N SER A 350 31.12 -0.19 34.36
CA SER A 350 31.26 1.20 33.89
C SER A 350 32.25 1.35 32.71
N PRO A 351 32.14 0.55 31.63
CA PRO A 351 32.99 0.71 30.45
C PRO A 351 32.78 2.06 29.77
N ILE A 352 33.81 2.53 29.07
CA ILE A 352 33.73 3.69 28.19
C ILE A 352 33.17 3.27 26.83
N ALA A 353 32.44 4.18 26.17
CA ALA A 353 32.01 3.97 24.79
C ALA A 353 33.22 3.75 23.87
N LEU A 354 33.12 2.72 23.02
CA LEU A 354 34.11 2.39 21.99
C LEU A 354 33.72 2.98 20.63
N GLU A 355 32.42 3.24 20.43
CA GLU A 355 31.88 3.88 19.24
C GLU A 355 31.41 5.30 19.57
N ASN A 356 31.57 6.23 18.63
CA ASN A 356 31.08 7.61 18.81
C ASN A 356 29.54 7.71 18.70
N GLN A 357 28.91 6.78 18.01
CA GLN A 357 27.47 6.75 17.82
C GLN A 357 27.01 5.32 17.60
N VAL A 358 25.74 5.05 17.86
CA VAL A 358 25.12 3.76 17.56
C VAL A 358 23.74 3.98 16.96
N GLU A 359 23.42 3.23 15.91
CA GLU A 359 22.07 3.15 15.34
C GLU A 359 21.75 1.69 15.06
N VAL A 360 20.56 1.25 15.47
CA VAL A 360 20.10 -0.12 15.35
C VAL A 360 18.72 -0.11 14.71
N GLU A 361 18.56 -0.86 13.62
CA GLU A 361 17.27 -1.03 12.95
C GLU A 361 16.71 -2.45 13.20
N PHE A 362 15.42 -2.53 13.53
CA PHE A 362 14.69 -3.78 13.66
C PHE A 362 13.23 -3.62 13.20
N GLU A 363 12.49 -4.73 13.10
CA GLU A 363 11.10 -4.73 12.66
C GLU A 363 10.21 -5.48 13.67
N VAL A 364 9.00 -4.97 13.90
CA VAL A 364 7.96 -5.65 14.69
C VAL A 364 6.71 -5.83 13.84
N ALA A 365 6.09 -7.02 13.90
CA ALA A 365 4.95 -7.33 13.04
C ALA A 365 3.64 -6.66 13.50
N SER A 366 3.53 -6.37 14.79
CA SER A 366 2.30 -5.90 15.43
C SER A 366 2.59 -4.95 16.60
N THR A 367 1.53 -4.51 17.27
CA THR A 367 1.59 -3.69 18.49
C THR A 367 1.68 -4.53 19.78
N ASP A 368 1.86 -5.85 19.65
CA ASP A 368 1.98 -6.77 20.78
C ASP A 368 3.24 -6.48 21.62
N ARG A 369 3.04 -6.30 22.93
CA ARG A 369 4.10 -5.84 23.84
C ARG A 369 5.21 -6.86 24.04
N ASP A 370 4.89 -8.16 24.03
CA ASP A 370 5.89 -9.21 24.20
C ASP A 370 6.76 -9.32 22.95
N GLN A 371 6.17 -9.27 21.76
CA GLN A 371 6.90 -9.19 20.49
C GLN A 371 7.82 -7.96 20.43
N VAL A 372 7.30 -6.78 20.82
CA VAL A 372 8.08 -5.54 20.85
C VAL A 372 9.25 -5.67 21.83
N PHE A 373 9.02 -6.25 23.00
CA PHE A 373 10.05 -6.46 24.01
C PHE A 373 11.17 -7.38 23.51
N ASP A 374 10.86 -8.50 22.88
CA ASP A 374 11.87 -9.45 22.40
C ASP A 374 12.72 -8.86 21.26
N ALA A 375 12.10 -8.08 20.36
CA ALA A 375 12.82 -7.34 19.33
C ALA A 375 13.71 -6.24 19.94
N LEU A 376 13.19 -5.51 20.92
CA LEU A 376 13.94 -4.47 21.63
C LEU A 376 15.13 -5.05 22.43
N LEU A 377 14.99 -6.25 23.00
CA LEU A 377 16.08 -6.93 23.71
C LEU A 377 17.27 -7.21 22.79
N THR A 378 16.98 -7.64 21.56
CA THR A 378 18.01 -7.85 20.53
C THR A 378 18.64 -6.52 20.12
N ALA A 379 17.83 -5.49 19.87
CA ALA A 379 18.32 -4.18 19.48
C ALA A 379 19.16 -3.50 20.59
N TRP A 380 18.79 -3.69 21.85
CA TRP A 380 19.49 -3.13 23.00
C TRP A 380 20.87 -3.77 23.20
N ALA A 381 21.04 -5.04 22.81
CA ALA A 381 22.34 -5.69 22.83
C ALA A 381 23.36 -4.98 21.91
N GLU A 382 22.93 -4.49 20.75
CA GLU A 382 23.78 -3.72 19.82
C GLU A 382 24.15 -2.34 20.40
N VAL A 383 23.21 -1.68 21.11
CA VAL A 383 23.52 -0.43 21.85
C VAL A 383 24.55 -0.70 22.95
N ALA A 384 24.42 -1.80 23.68
CA ALA A 384 25.38 -2.18 24.72
C ALA A 384 26.75 -2.59 24.12
N ALA A 385 26.76 -3.19 22.93
CA ALA A 385 27.99 -3.55 22.22
C ALA A 385 28.85 -2.32 21.86
N ALA A 386 28.25 -1.15 21.66
CA ALA A 386 28.98 0.12 21.51
C ALA A 386 29.84 0.49 22.73
N PHE A 387 29.60 -0.13 23.89
CA PHE A 387 30.39 -0.03 25.12
C PHE A 387 31.21 -1.30 25.41
N GLY A 388 31.29 -2.25 24.47
CA GLY A 388 31.97 -3.53 24.65
C GLY A 388 31.22 -4.53 25.54
N LEU A 389 29.92 -4.32 25.77
CA LEU A 389 29.08 -5.22 26.57
C LEU A 389 28.38 -6.27 25.70
N SER A 390 28.10 -7.44 26.28
CA SER A 390 27.25 -8.45 25.67
C SER A 390 25.76 -8.10 25.82
N ALA A 391 24.85 -8.90 25.27
CA ALA A 391 23.43 -8.75 25.55
C ALA A 391 23.14 -8.88 27.08
N PRO A 392 22.26 -8.03 27.66
CA PRO A 392 21.84 -8.19 29.04
C PRO A 392 20.94 -9.43 29.19
N PRO A 393 20.97 -10.11 30.34
CA PRO A 393 19.97 -11.12 30.67
C PRO A 393 18.57 -10.50 30.63
N ARG A 394 17.56 -11.25 30.14
CA ARG A 394 16.17 -10.77 30.02
C ARG A 394 15.64 -10.12 31.29
N GLN A 395 15.90 -10.73 32.45
CA GLN A 395 15.45 -10.22 33.76
C GLN A 395 16.08 -8.86 34.12
N ILE A 396 17.35 -8.65 33.76
CA ILE A 396 18.03 -7.36 33.97
C ILE A 396 17.35 -6.30 33.13
N MET A 397 17.10 -6.55 31.85
CA MET A 397 16.43 -5.58 30.99
C MET A 397 15.01 -5.24 31.48
N VAL A 398 14.26 -6.21 32.00
CA VAL A 398 12.96 -5.95 32.65
C VAL A 398 13.12 -4.96 33.80
N SER A 399 14.13 -5.14 34.65
CA SER A 399 14.42 -4.20 35.74
C SER A 399 14.83 -2.82 35.23
N GLN A 400 15.66 -2.74 34.19
CA GLN A 400 16.10 -1.46 33.59
C GLN A 400 14.93 -0.65 33.00
N ILE A 401 13.93 -1.32 32.41
CA ILE A 401 12.75 -0.67 31.82
C ILE A 401 11.77 -0.16 32.88
N GLN A 402 11.77 -0.75 34.08
CA GLN A 402 10.86 -0.39 35.17
C GLN A 402 11.32 0.83 35.97
N VAL A 403 12.51 1.38 35.67
CA VAL A 403 13.07 2.59 36.29
C VAL A 403 12.34 3.85 35.81
#